data_AF-A0A1S9IHL2-F1
#
_entry.id   AF-A0A1S9IHL2-F1
#
_cell.length_a   1.000
_cell.length_b   1.000
_cell.length_c   1.000
_cell.angle_alpha   90.00
_cell.angle_beta   90.00
_cell.angle_gamma   90.00
#
_symmetry.space_group_name_H-M   'P 1'
#
loop_
_entity.id
_entity.type
_entity.pdbx_description
1 polymer ?
#
loop_
_entity_poly.entity_id
_entity_poly.type
_entity_poly.pdbx_seq_one_letter_code
_entity_poly.pdbx_strand_id
1 'polypeptide(L)'
;MEELRKKLIKFREITLNIIDSLENEDYDSPEKLLEEREIIIKEINNLHYQREEFKKINNELELLIIEKKLQSLMIEKKAQIKIKLKKTLDKKEANKNYSIKQFNTQSILNTKI
;
A
#
# COMPACT_ATOMS: atom_id res chain seq x y z
N MET A 1 23.75 17.99 14.84
CA MET A 1 23.88 16.55 15.14
C MET A 1 22.65 15.93 15.78
N GLU A 2 22.20 16.40 16.94
CA GLU A 2 21.06 15.79 17.66
C GLU A 2 19.73 15.91 16.90
N GLU A 3 19.54 17.00 16.18
CA GLU A 3 18.31 17.28 15.43
C GLU A 3 18.15 16.38 14.20
N LEU A 4 19.21 16.19 13.39
CA LEU A 4 19.22 15.25 12.27
C LEU A 4 18.88 13.83 12.75
N ARG A 5 19.49 13.40 13.86
CA ARG A 5 19.22 12.08 14.44
C ARG A 5 17.76 11.94 14.89
N LYS A 6 17.20 12.95 15.56
CA LYS A 6 15.78 12.96 15.96
C LYS A 6 14.85 12.86 14.75
N LYS A 7 15.12 13.62 13.68
CA LYS A 7 14.31 13.55 12.45
C LYS A 7 14.43 12.20 11.75
N LEU A 8 15.62 11.61 11.68
CA LEU A 8 15.83 10.28 11.10
C LEU A 8 15.20 9.16 11.93
N ILE A 9 15.16 9.29 13.26
CA ILE A 9 14.40 8.37 14.13
C ILE A 9 12.91 8.47 13.84
N LYS A 10 12.35 9.68 13.77
CA LYS A 10 10.94 9.87 13.40
C LYS A 10 10.62 9.31 12.02
N PHE A 11 11.51 9.52 11.06
CA PHE A 11 11.41 8.93 9.73
C PHE A 11 11.37 7.39 9.78
N ARG A 12 12.21 6.77 10.62
CA ARG A 12 12.19 5.32 10.85
C ARG A 12 10.86 4.88 11.45
N GLU A 13 10.42 5.53 12.52
CA GLU A 13 9.19 5.18 13.25
C GLU A 13 7.97 5.25 12.33
N ILE A 14 7.83 6.34 11.55
CA ILE A 14 6.69 6.46 10.65
C ILE A 14 6.74 5.43 9.53
N THR A 15 7.93 5.10 9.02
CA THR A 15 8.09 4.05 8.01
C THR A 15 7.69 2.68 8.57
N LEU A 16 8.00 2.39 9.84
CA LEU A 16 7.54 1.17 10.52
C LEU A 16 6.03 1.16 10.72
N ASN A 17 5.42 2.28 11.09
CA ASN A 17 3.96 2.39 11.24
C ASN A 17 3.23 2.16 9.90
N ILE A 18 3.79 2.65 8.79
CA ILE A 18 3.25 2.38 7.44
C ILE A 18 3.34 0.89 7.13
N ILE A 19 4.49 0.25 7.42
CA ILE A 19 4.66 -1.19 7.21
C ILE A 19 3.62 -1.98 8.02
N ASP A 20 3.43 -1.64 9.29
CA ASP A 20 2.47 -2.32 10.17
C ASP A 20 1.02 -2.12 9.68
N SER A 21 0.64 -0.90 9.29
CA SER A 21 -0.68 -0.62 8.71
C SER A 21 -0.94 -1.46 7.46
N LEU A 22 0.03 -1.54 6.55
CA LEU A 22 -0.07 -2.33 5.33
C LEU A 22 -0.08 -3.84 5.59
N GLU A 23 0.67 -4.32 6.59
CA GLU A 23 0.65 -5.72 7.03
C GLU A 23 -0.74 -6.09 7.57
N ASN A 24 -1.34 -5.22 8.37
CA ASN A 24 -2.68 -5.36 8.96
C ASN A 24 -3.85 -5.13 7.97
N GLU A 25 -3.57 -4.89 6.68
CA GLU A 25 -4.57 -4.54 5.65
C GLU A 25 -5.41 -3.30 6.00
N ASP A 26 -4.89 -2.40 6.84
CA ASP A 26 -5.45 -1.08 7.06
C ASP A 26 -4.99 -0.15 5.93
N TYR A 27 -5.91 0.12 5.00
CA TYR A 27 -5.66 0.93 3.81
C TYR A 27 -6.07 2.40 3.97
N ASP A 28 -6.72 2.77 5.07
CA ASP A 28 -7.18 4.15 5.32
C ASP A 28 -6.10 4.97 6.05
N SER A 29 -5.33 4.33 6.93
CA SER A 29 -4.22 4.93 7.68
C SER A 29 -2.97 5.33 6.86
N PRO A 30 -2.57 4.64 5.77
CA PRO A 30 -1.33 4.94 5.05
C PRO A 30 -1.27 6.32 4.40
N GLU A 31 -2.40 6.93 4.03
CA GLU A 31 -2.42 8.22 3.34
C GLU A 31 -1.85 9.34 4.24
N LYS A 32 -2.35 9.46 5.47
CA LYS A 32 -1.86 10.44 6.46
C LYS A 32 -0.40 10.17 6.86
N LEU A 33 -0.06 8.90 7.05
CA LEU A 33 1.31 8.51 7.43
C LEU A 33 2.32 8.85 6.32
N LEU A 34 1.93 8.75 5.05
CA LEU A 34 2.76 9.15 3.91
C LEU A 34 2.94 10.67 3.83
N GLU A 35 1.89 11.45 4.10
CA GLU A 35 1.99 12.91 4.17
C GLU A 35 2.94 13.37 5.28
N GLU A 36 2.79 12.80 6.48
CA GLU A 36 3.68 13.08 7.61
C GLU A 36 5.14 12.67 7.30
N ARG A 37 5.34 11.55 6.61
CA ARG A 37 6.67 11.11 6.16
C ARG A 37 7.29 12.13 5.19
N GLU A 38 6.51 12.68 4.26
CA GLU A 38 6.98 13.73 3.35
C GLU A 38 7.33 15.03 4.06
N ILE A 39 6.58 15.41 5.10
CA ILE A 39 6.92 16.55 5.94
C ILE A 39 8.29 16.34 6.60
N ILE A 40 8.53 15.16 7.18
CA ILE A 40 9.82 14.84 7.81
C ILE A 40 10.97 14.88 6.79
N ILE A 41 10.77 14.39 5.57
CA ILE A 41 11.79 14.47 4.51
C ILE A 41 12.13 15.93 4.19
N LYS A 42 11.12 16.79 4.05
CA LYS A 42 11.33 18.22 3.80
C LYS A 42 12.09 18.89 4.94
N GLU A 43 11.74 18.57 6.18
CA GLU A 43 12.46 19.06 7.35
C GLU A 43 13.92 18.63 7.34
N ILE A 44 14.21 17.35 7.02
CA ILE A 44 15.59 16.84 6.92
C ILE A 44 16.35 17.58 5.82
N ASN A 45 15.76 17.75 4.63
CA ASN A 45 16.41 18.44 3.51
C ASN A 45 16.74 19.91 3.81
N ASN A 46 15.99 20.55 4.71
CA ASN A 46 16.23 21.91 5.14
C ASN A 46 17.30 22.03 6.24
N LEU A 47 17.75 20.91 6.82
CA LEU A 47 18.83 20.92 7.81
C LEU A 47 20.19 21.04 7.13
N HIS A 48 21.09 21.79 7.76
CA HIS A 48 22.49 21.81 7.37
C HIS A 48 23.23 20.65 8.06
N TYR A 49 23.61 19.62 7.29
CA TYR A 49 24.34 18.46 7.79
C TYR A 49 25.44 18.02 6.82
N GLN A 50 26.47 17.35 7.34
CA GLN A 50 27.48 16.72 6.50
C GLN A 50 27.00 15.34 6.04
N ARG A 51 27.39 14.97 4.81
CA ARG A 51 27.00 13.71 4.19
C ARG A 51 27.42 12.49 5.03
N GLU A 52 28.58 12.59 5.66
CA GLU A 52 29.18 11.56 6.52
C GLU A 52 28.33 11.33 7.77
N GLU A 53 27.81 12.41 8.37
CA GLU A 53 26.92 12.35 9.54
C GLU A 53 25.61 11.62 9.20
N PHE A 54 25.01 11.99 8.07
CA PHE A 54 23.82 11.30 7.56
C PHE A 54 24.09 9.82 7.32
N LYS A 55 25.19 9.48 6.64
CA LYS A 55 25.56 8.08 6.36
C LYS A 55 25.71 7.26 7.65
N LYS A 56 26.35 7.84 8.67
CA LYS A 56 26.56 7.17 9.95
C LYS A 56 25.21 6.85 10.61
N ILE A 57 24.35 7.86 10.76
CA ILE A 57 23.03 7.68 11.40
C ILE A 57 22.14 6.75 10.57
N ASN A 58 22.18 6.87 9.24
CA ASN A 58 21.42 6.01 8.33
C ASN A 58 21.79 4.53 8.48
N ASN A 59 23.08 4.23 8.65
CA ASN A 59 23.56 2.87 8.89
C ASN A 59 23.19 2.38 10.29
N GLU A 60 23.36 3.20 11.33
CA GLU A 60 22.95 2.88 12.71
C GLU A 60 21.46 2.57 12.82
N LEU A 61 20.64 3.33 12.10
CA LEU A 61 19.19 3.18 12.08
C LEU A 61 18.71 2.21 11.00
N GLU A 62 19.60 1.54 10.26
CA GLU A 62 19.25 0.56 9.23
C GLU A 62 18.18 1.04 8.23
N LEU A 63 18.13 2.35 7.95
CA LEU A 63 17.02 2.96 7.21
C LEU A 63 16.87 2.38 5.81
N LEU A 64 17.99 1.99 5.19
CA LEU A 64 18.02 1.39 3.87
C LEU A 64 17.34 0.00 3.84
N ILE A 65 17.42 -0.76 4.93
CA ILE A 65 16.78 -2.08 5.05
C ILE A 65 15.27 -1.89 5.22
N ILE A 66 14.88 -0.97 6.09
CA ILE A 66 13.47 -0.67 6.37
C ILE A 66 12.77 -0.12 5.13
N GLU A 67 13.43 0.79 4.40
CA GLU A 67 12.89 1.34 3.15
C GLU A 67 12.69 0.25 2.09
N LYS A 68 13.66 -0.66 1.94
CA LYS A 68 13.51 -1.82 1.03
C LYS A 68 12.34 -2.70 1.43
N LYS A 69 12.15 -2.96 2.73
CA LYS A 69 11.01 -3.73 3.23
C LYS A 69 9.69 -3.05 2.84
N LEU A 70 9.57 -1.74 3.07
CA LEU A 70 8.37 -0.99 2.70
C LEU A 70 8.09 -1.06 1.20
N GLN A 71 9.12 -0.85 0.36
CA GLN A 71 8.98 -0.90 -1.09
C GLN A 71 8.48 -2.27 -1.58
N SER A 72 9.08 -3.36 -1.09
CA SER A 72 8.64 -4.72 -1.43
C SER A 72 7.19 -4.96 -1.01
N LEU A 73 6.82 -4.55 0.20
CA LEU A 73 5.47 -4.72 0.74
C LEU A 73 4.43 -3.96 -0.08
N MET A 74 4.72 -2.71 -0.48
CA MET A 74 3.83 -1.91 -1.32
C MET A 74 3.61 -2.55 -2.70
N ILE A 75 4.69 -3.08 -3.32
CA ILE A 75 4.59 -3.77 -4.61
C ILE A 75 3.72 -5.02 -4.46
N GLU A 76 3.94 -5.80 -3.41
CA GLU A 76 3.19 -7.02 -3.14
C GLU A 76 1.70 -6.72 -2.92
N LYS A 77 1.36 -5.80 -2.01
CA LYS A 77 -0.02 -5.44 -1.69
C LYS A 77 -0.75 -4.88 -2.92
N LYS A 78 -0.09 -4.05 -3.73
CA LYS A 78 -0.62 -3.57 -5.01
C LYS A 78 -0.95 -4.72 -5.98
N ALA A 79 -0.06 -5.71 -6.09
CA ALA A 79 -0.31 -6.88 -6.93
C ALA A 79 -1.48 -7.73 -6.41
N GLN A 80 -1.57 -7.95 -5.10
CA GLN A 80 -2.67 -8.68 -4.47
C GLN A 80 -4.03 -7.99 -4.72
N ILE A 81 -4.12 -6.67 -4.56
CA ILE A 81 -5.34 -5.90 -4.82
C ILE A 81 -5.76 -6.05 -6.29
N LYS A 82 -4.82 -5.96 -7.24
CA LYS A 82 -5.10 -6.14 -8.67
C LYS A 82 -5.69 -7.52 -8.97
N ILE A 83 -5.18 -8.56 -8.31
CA ILE A 83 -5.71 -9.93 -8.44
C ILE A 83 -7.12 -10.04 -7.82
N LYS A 84 -7.33 -9.49 -6.62
CA LYS A 84 -8.66 -9.46 -5.95
C LYS A 84 -9.71 -8.75 -6.83
N LEU A 85 -9.35 -7.62 -7.45
CA LEU A 85 -10.21 -6.88 -8.38
C LEU A 85 -10.56 -7.71 -9.63
N LYS A 86 -9.57 -8.32 -10.27
CA LYS A 86 -9.79 -9.17 -11.45
C LYS A 86 -10.75 -10.33 -11.13
N LYS A 87 -10.51 -11.04 -10.02
CA LYS A 87 -11.40 -12.12 -9.56
C LYS A 87 -12.83 -11.64 -9.31
N THR A 88 -13.01 -10.42 -8.82
CA THR A 88 -14.34 -9.84 -8.57
C THR A 88 -15.06 -9.50 -9.87
N LEU A 89 -14.34 -8.97 -10.87
CA LEU A 89 -14.88 -8.74 -12.21
C LEU A 89 -15.29 -10.06 -12.87
N ASP A 90 -14.43 -11.07 -12.83
CA ASP A 90 -14.71 -12.40 -13.40
C ASP A 90 -15.95 -13.04 -12.74
N LYS A 91 -16.07 -12.93 -11.40
CA LYS A 91 -17.26 -13.40 -10.67
C LYS A 91 -18.53 -12.63 -11.05
N LYS A 92 -18.45 -11.32 -11.23
CA LYS A 92 -19.58 -10.46 -11.65
C LYS A 92 -20.03 -10.82 -13.06
N GLU A 93 -19.08 -11.07 -13.97
CA GLU A 93 -19.36 -11.50 -15.34
C GLU A 93 -20.00 -12.89 -15.37
N ALA A 94 -19.48 -13.85 -14.61
CA ALA A 94 -20.08 -15.17 -14.46
C ALA A 94 -21.52 -15.08 -13.93
N ASN A 95 -21.76 -14.34 -12.84
CA ASN A 95 -23.10 -14.13 -12.29
C ASN A 95 -24.06 -13.47 -13.30
N LYS A 96 -23.59 -12.49 -14.08
CA LYS A 96 -24.37 -11.86 -15.16
C LYS A 96 -24.73 -12.89 -16.24
N ASN A 97 -23.78 -13.72 -16.66
CA ASN A 97 -23.99 -14.74 -17.70
C ASN A 97 -24.92 -15.87 -17.25
N TYR A 98 -24.87 -16.29 -15.99
CA TYR A 98 -25.82 -17.27 -15.44
C TYR A 98 -27.23 -16.67 -15.21
N SER A 99 -27.32 -15.43 -14.74
CA SER A 99 -28.61 -14.75 -14.53
C SER A 99 -29.36 -14.51 -15.85
N ILE A 100 -28.68 -14.02 -16.90
CA ILE A 100 -29.30 -13.78 -18.22
C ILE A 100 -29.82 -15.08 -18.85
N LYS A 101 -29.15 -16.23 -18.64
CA LYS A 101 -29.61 -17.52 -19.15
C LYS A 101 -30.87 -18.04 -18.46
N GLN A 102 -31.12 -17.68 -17.19
CA GLN A 102 -32.33 -18.09 -16.47
C GLN A 102 -33.57 -17.28 -16.87
N PHE A 103 -33.40 -16.01 -17.28
CA PHE A 103 -34.50 -15.18 -17.78
C PHE A 103 -34.86 -15.46 -19.24
N ASN A 104 -33.91 -15.93 -20.06
CA ASN A 104 -34.16 -16.26 -21.47
C ASN A 104 -34.78 -17.65 -21.71
N THR A 105 -34.87 -18.52 -20.70
CA THR A 105 -35.50 -19.85 -20.82
C THR A 105 -37.01 -19.85 -20.56
N GLN A 106 -37.61 -18.72 -20.15
CA GLN A 106 -39.05 -18.63 -19.88
C GLN A 106 -39.93 -18.50 -21.15
N SER A 107 -39.37 -18.57 -22.36
CA SER A 107 -40.13 -18.51 -23.62
C SER A 107 -40.35 -19.86 -24.32
N ILE A 108 -40.03 -21.01 -23.70
CA ILE A 108 -40.10 -22.33 -24.36
C ILE A 108 -41.24 -23.22 -23.84
N LEU A 109 -42.33 -22.64 -23.32
CA LEU A 109 -43.55 -23.39 -22.96
C LEU A 109 -44.76 -22.96 -23.80
N ASN A 110 -44.55 -22.81 -25.12
CA ASN A 110 -45.66 -22.85 -26.06
C ASN A 110 -45.79 -24.27 -26.61
N THR A 111 -46.22 -25.22 -25.77
CA THR A 111 -46.78 -26.48 -26.27
C THR A 111 -48.12 -26.14 -26.92
N LYS A 112 -48.13 -26.02 -28.25
CA LYS A 112 -49.37 -26.05 -29.02
C LYS A 112 -50.05 -27.40 -28.79
N ILE A 113 -51.20 -27.36 -28.12
CA ILE A 113 -52.25 -28.38 -28.15
C ILE A 113 -53.00 -28.23 -29.47
#